data_AF-A0AAU6PI22-F1
#
_entry.id   AF-A0AAU6PI22-F1
#
_cell.length_a   1.000
_cell.length_b   1.000
_cell.length_c   1.000
_cell.angle_alpha   90.00
_cell.angle_beta   90.00
_cell.angle_gamma   90.00
#
_symmetry.space_group_name_H-M   'P 1'
#
loop_
_entity.id
_entity.type
_entity.pdbx_description
1 polymer ?
#
loop_
_entity_poly.entity_id
_entity_poly.type
_entity_poly.pdbx_seq_one_letter_code
_entity_poly.pdbx_strand_id
1 'polypeptide(L)' 'MKSNPKNIDFKALKKLLEKSGYKCINTGGNHFVFRKQGCSAITIPFKRLIKIIYIKRVLEILEKNND' A
#
# COMPACT_ATOMS: atom_id res chain seq x y z
N MET A 1 -3.28 -20.06 16.50
CA MET A 1 -3.95 -18.76 16.21
C MET A 1 -4.03 -18.61 14.70
N LYS A 2 -5.21 -18.82 14.08
CA LYS A 2 -5.37 -18.83 12.62
C LYS A 2 -5.30 -17.39 12.09
N SER A 3 -4.14 -16.96 11.59
CA SER A 3 -4.02 -15.72 10.81
C SER A 3 -4.88 -15.86 9.57
N ASN A 4 -6.10 -15.31 9.60
CA ASN A 4 -6.96 -15.21 8.43
C ASN A 4 -6.24 -14.33 7.39
N PRO A 5 -5.73 -14.88 6.26
CA PRO A 5 -4.90 -14.15 5.30
C PRO A 5 -5.69 -13.09 4.50
N LYS A 6 -6.98 -12.91 4.81
CA LYS A 6 -7.90 -12.03 4.08
C LYS A 6 -7.84 -10.57 4.54
N ASN A 7 -7.21 -10.30 5.68
CA ASN A 7 -7.28 -9.01 6.38
C ASN A 7 -5.87 -8.49 6.69
N ILE A 8 -5.19 -7.91 5.70
CA ILE A 8 -3.96 -7.17 5.94
C ILE A 8 -4.31 -5.77 6.43
N ASP A 9 -3.66 -5.37 7.52
CA ASP A 9 -3.81 -4.03 8.09
C ASP A 9 -3.12 -2.98 7.22
N PHE A 10 -3.72 -1.79 7.15
CA PHE A 10 -3.13 -0.65 6.43
C PHE A 10 -1.68 -0.38 6.88
N LYS A 11 -1.38 -0.55 8.17
CA LYS A 11 -0.03 -0.35 8.73
C LYS A 11 1.01 -1.29 8.12
N ALA A 12 0.63 -2.55 7.86
CA ALA A 12 1.52 -3.52 7.24
C ALA A 12 1.81 -3.13 5.77
N LEU A 13 0.79 -2.74 5.02
CA LEU A 13 0.92 -2.29 3.64
C LEU A 13 1.74 -1.00 3.54
N LYS A 14 1.48 -0.04 4.42
CA LYS A 14 2.25 1.20 4.57
C LYS A 14 3.74 0.91 4.79
N LYS A 15 4.07 0.03 5.75
CA LYS A 15 5.46 -0.33 6.05
C LYS A 15 6.17 -0.97 4.87
N LEU A 16 5.48 -1.81 4.10
CA LEU A 16 6.02 -2.48 2.92
C LEU A 16 6.31 -1.48 1.79
N LEU A 17 5.37 -0.55 1.54
CA LEU A 17 5.54 0.55 0.59
C LEU A 17 6.69 1.49 0.99
N GLU A 18 6.75 1.89 2.27
CA GLU A 18 7.84 2.71 2.80
C GLU A 18 9.20 2.04 2.66
N LYS A 19 9.30 0.73 2.92
CA LYS A 19 10.52 -0.05 2.69
C LYS A 19 10.97 -0.06 1.23
N SER A 20 10.02 -0.03 0.29
CA SER A 20 10.34 0.06 -1.14
C SER A 20 10.70 1.47 -1.61
N GLY A 21 10.64 2.48 -0.73
CA GLY A 21 10.95 3.87 -1.04
C GLY A 21 9.74 4.74 -1.40
N TYR A 22 8.51 4.26 -1.20
CA TYR A 22 7.31 5.09 -1.36
C TYR A 22 7.10 5.99 -0.14
N LYS A 23 6.87 7.27 -0.40
CA LYS A 23 6.47 8.25 0.61
C LYS A 23 4.96 8.31 0.70
N CYS A 24 4.47 8.20 1.92
CA CYS A 24 3.07 8.31 2.26
C CYS A 24 2.69 9.79 2.39
N ILE A 25 1.75 10.25 1.57
CA ILE A 25 1.21 11.62 1.55
C ILE A 25 -0.27 11.52 1.95
N ASN A 26 -0.69 12.31 2.94
CA ASN A 26 -2.09 12.43 3.33
C ASN A 26 -2.42 13.92 3.48
N THR A 27 -3.47 14.37 2.80
CA THR A 27 -3.91 15.78 2.80
C THR A 27 -5.07 16.03 3.78
N GLY A 28 -5.22 15.19 4.81
CA GLY A 28 -6.27 15.30 5.84
C GLY A 28 -7.52 14.43 5.59
N GLY A 29 -7.46 13.45 4.68
CA GLY A 29 -8.61 12.62 4.31
C GLY A 29 -8.43 11.13 4.60
N ASN A 30 -9.48 10.36 4.34
CA ASN A 30 -9.44 8.89 4.40
C ASN A 30 -8.71 8.25 3.22
N HIS A 31 -7.99 9.01 2.40
CA HIS A 31 -7.20 8.49 1.30
C HIS A 31 -5.73 8.83 1.53
N PHE A 32 -4.90 7.80 1.57
CA PHE A 32 -3.45 7.91 1.62
C PHE A 32 -2.89 7.69 0.22
N VAL A 33 -2.02 8.59 -0.21
CA VAL A 33 -1.37 8.51 -1.52
C VAL A 33 0.10 8.18 -1.29
N PHE A 34 0.56 7.08 -1.86
CA PHE A 34 1.95 6.66 -1.81
C PHE A 34 2.63 7.07 -3.13
N ARG A 35 3.70 7.85 -3.04
CA ARG A 35 4.48 8.31 -4.20
C ARG A 35 5.95 7.92 -4.06
N LYS A 36 6.53 7.40 -5.14
CA LYS A 36 7.97 7.15 -5.28
C LYS A 36 8.43 7.83 -6.57
N GLN A 37 9.63 8.40 -6.56
CA GLN A 37 10.19 9.05 -7.73
C GLN A 37 10.38 8.01 -8.85
N GLY A 38 9.92 8.33 -10.06
CA GLY A 38 9.96 7.40 -11.20
C GLY A 38 8.88 6.31 -11.20
N CYS A 39 7.99 6.28 -10.21
CA CYS A 39 6.93 5.26 -10.11
C CYS A 39 5.53 5.89 -10.09
N SER A 40 4.52 5.11 -10.48
CA SER A 40 3.12 5.54 -10.37
C SER A 40 2.69 5.73 -8.91
N ALA A 41 1.87 6.76 -8.67
CA ALA A 41 1.27 7.01 -7.37
C ALA A 41 0.20 5.95 -7.03
N ILE A 42 0.15 5.51 -5.77
CA ILE A 42 -0.79 4.49 -5.30
C ILE A 42 -1.73 5.12 -4.27
N THR A 43 -3.02 5.16 -4.56
CA THR A 43 -4.02 5.67 -3.62
C THR A 43 -4.68 4.52 -2.88
N ILE A 44 -4.59 4.54 -1.55
CA ILE A 44 -5.12 3.52 -0.66
C ILE A 44 -6.06 4.18 0.35
N PRO A 45 -7.33 3.78 0.43
CA PRO A 45 -8.22 4.30 1.44
C PRO A 45 -7.83 3.78 2.83
N PHE A 46 -7.86 4.65 3.83
CA PHE A 46 -7.71 4.32 5.24
C PHE A 46 -8.93 3.56 5.72
N LYS A 47 -8.82 2.24 5.73
CA LYS A 47 -9.82 1.34 6.29
C LYS A 47 -9.14 0.36 7.23
N ARG A 48 -9.83 0.01 8.31
CA ARG A 48 -9.39 -1.01 9.28
C ARG A 48 -9.01 -2.32 8.60
N LEU A 49 -9.73 -2.66 7.52
CA LEU A 49 -9.48 -3.81 6.68
C LEU A 49 -9.25 -3.37 5.24
N ILE A 50 -8.03 -3.57 4.75
CA ILE A 50 -7.70 -3.31 3.36
C ILE A 50 -8.11 -4.52 2.53
N LYS A 51 -8.91 -4.29 1.48
CA LYS A 51 -9.29 -5.35 0.55
C LYS A 51 -8.04 -5.88 -0.15
N ILE A 52 -7.99 -7.21 -0.35
CA ILE A 52 -6.86 -7.90 -1.01
C ILE A 52 -6.50 -7.34 -2.39
N ILE A 53 -7.48 -6.77 -3.11
CA ILE A 53 -7.25 -6.12 -4.41
C ILE A 53 -6.22 -4.98 -4.33
N TYR A 54 -6.21 -4.20 -3.24
CA TYR A 54 -5.22 -3.12 -3.08
C TYR A 54 -3.82 -3.67 -2.83
N ILE A 55 -3.73 -4.82 -2.14
CA ILE A 55 -2.46 -5.49 -1.88
C ILE A 55 -1.88 -6.04 -3.19
N LYS A 56 -2.70 -6.74 -3.97
CA LYS A 56 -2.29 -7.24 -5.30
C LYS A 56 -1.80 -6.11 -6.20
N ARG A 57 -2.52 -4.98 -6.21
CA ARG A 57 -2.12 -3.79 -6.96
C ARG A 57 -0.78 -3.23 -6.50
N VAL A 58 -0.55 -3.17 -5.18
CA VAL A 58 0.73 -2.74 -4.62
C VAL A 58 1.85 -3.69 -5.03
N LEU A 59 1.66 -5.00 -4.88
CA LEU A 59 2.65 -6.03 -5.23
C LEU A 59 3.01 -5.97 -6.71
N GLU A 60 2.02 -5.91 -7.61
CA GLU A 60 2.27 -5.83 -9.06
C GLU A 60 3.11 -4.59 -9.43
N ILE A 61 2.83 -3.45 -8.79
CA ILE A 61 3.62 -2.24 -9.00
C ILE A 61 5.03 -2.44 -8.48
N LEU A 62 5.20 -3.02 -7.29
CA LEU A 62 6.53 -3.27 -6.72
C LEU A 62 7.35 -4.23 -7.58
N GLU A 63 6.75 -5.30 -8.10
CA GLU A 63 7.38 -6.23 -9.03
C GLU A 63 7.83 -5.52 -10.31
N LYS A 64 6.99 -4.66 -10.89
CA LYS A 64 7.33 -3.85 -12.08
C LYS A 64 8.41 -2.79 -11.86
N ASN A 65 8.69 -2.39 -10.62
CA ASN A 65 9.69 -1.36 -10.31
C ASN A 65 11.05 -1.93 -9.86
N ASN A 66 11.22 -3.26 -9.90
CA ASN A 66 12.49 -3.94 -9.61
C ASN A 66 13.16 -4.52 -10.88
N ASP A 67 12.73 -4.09 -12.07
CA ASP A 67 13.40 -4.39 -13.35
C ASP A 67 14.27 -3.20 -13.78
#